data_AF-A0A9C9GCD0-F1
#
_entry.id   AF-A0A9C9GCD0-F1
#
_cell.length_a   1.000
_cell.length_b   1.000
_cell.length_c   1.000
_cell.angle_alpha   90.00
_cell.angle_beta   90.00
_cell.angle_gamma   90.00
#
_symmetry.space_group_name_H-M   'P 1'
#
loop_
_entity.id
_entity.type
_entity.pdbx_description
1 polymer ?
#
loop_
_entity_poly.entity_id
_entity_poly.type
_entity_poly.pdbx_seq_one_letter_code
_entity_poly.pdbx_strand_id
1 'polypeptide(L)'
;MAKTYDAGVKDYRETYWMPDYTPKETDILACFKVTPQDGVPREEIAAAVAAESSTGTWTTVWTDLLTDLDYYKGRAYAIEDVPGDDTCFYAFVAYPIDLFEEGSVVNVMTSLVGNVFGFKALRALRLEDIRFPIAYVMTCNGPPQGIQLERDILNKYGRPMLGCTIKPKLGLSAKNYGRACYEGLRGGLDFTKDDENVNSQPFMRWRARFDFVMEAIHKAEAETGERKGHYLNVTSATSDEMMKRAEYAKELGAPIIMHDYITGG
;
A
#
# COMPACT_ATOMS: atom_id res chain seq x y z
N MET A 1 30.13 15.54 -28.65
CA MET A 1 29.29 16.51 -29.37
C MET A 1 28.44 17.24 -28.34
N ALA A 2 28.27 18.57 -28.44
CA ALA A 2 27.37 19.29 -27.55
C ALA A 2 25.94 18.76 -27.76
N LYS A 3 25.20 18.47 -26.68
CA LYS A 3 23.78 18.08 -26.79
C LYS A 3 23.02 19.29 -27.35
N THR A 4 22.36 19.14 -28.50
CA THR A 4 21.56 20.19 -29.14
C THR A 4 20.11 20.09 -28.68
N TYR A 5 19.57 21.17 -28.15
CA TYR A 5 18.15 21.27 -27.80
C TYR A 5 17.33 21.76 -28.99
N ASP A 6 16.21 21.10 -29.25
CA ASP A 6 15.22 21.48 -30.25
C ASP A 6 13.84 21.46 -29.61
N ALA A 7 13.14 22.59 -29.68
CA ALA A 7 11.90 22.82 -28.94
C ALA A 7 10.68 22.31 -29.72
N GLY A 8 9.79 21.58 -29.04
CA GLY A 8 8.49 21.20 -29.59
C GLY A 8 7.88 19.99 -28.90
N VAL A 9 6.68 19.62 -29.35
CA VAL A 9 6.03 18.37 -28.94
C VAL A 9 6.63 17.24 -29.77
N LYS A 10 7.01 16.14 -29.11
CA LYS A 10 7.54 14.93 -29.74
C LYS A 10 6.80 13.71 -29.19
N ASP A 11 6.74 12.65 -30.00
CA ASP A 11 6.17 11.38 -29.57
C ASP A 11 7.01 10.80 -28.42
N TYR A 12 6.36 10.29 -27.37
CA TYR A 12 7.06 9.71 -26.22
C TYR A 12 7.90 8.48 -26.61
N ARG A 13 7.45 7.69 -27.59
CA ARG A 13 8.16 6.50 -28.07
C ARG A 13 9.54 6.79 -28.64
N GLU A 14 9.82 8.03 -29.05
CA GLU A 14 11.18 8.40 -29.52
C GLU A 14 12.22 8.33 -28.40
N THR A 15 11.80 8.47 -27.13
CA THR A 15 12.71 8.56 -25.98
C THR A 15 12.52 7.44 -24.96
N TYR A 16 11.27 7.03 -24.72
CA TYR A 16 10.90 6.16 -23.59
C TYR A 16 10.51 4.73 -24.01
N TRP A 17 10.32 4.46 -25.31
CA TRP A 17 10.19 3.08 -25.83
C TRP A 17 11.59 2.51 -26.10
N MET A 18 11.96 1.49 -25.33
CA MET A 18 13.29 0.87 -25.38
C MET A 18 13.17 -0.66 -25.39
N PRO A 19 12.71 -1.28 -26.50
CA PRO A 19 12.45 -2.72 -26.58
C PRO A 19 13.70 -3.60 -26.38
N ASP A 20 14.89 -3.03 -26.63
CA ASP A 20 16.17 -3.71 -26.45
C ASP A 20 16.75 -3.53 -25.04
N TYR A 21 16.07 -2.78 -24.15
CA TYR A 21 16.53 -2.60 -22.78
C TYR A 21 16.39 -3.90 -22.00
N THR A 22 17.51 -4.35 -21.41
CA THR A 22 17.51 -5.46 -20.47
C THR A 22 17.36 -4.91 -19.05
N PRO A 23 16.25 -5.21 -18.33
CA PRO A 23 16.06 -4.77 -16.97
C PRO A 23 17.22 -5.17 -16.05
N LYS A 24 17.67 -4.24 -15.22
CA LYS A 24 18.73 -4.51 -14.23
C LYS A 24 18.13 -5.13 -12.97
N GLU A 25 18.95 -5.84 -12.21
CA GLU A 25 18.55 -6.36 -10.89
C GLU A 25 18.13 -5.24 -9.93
N THR A 26 18.68 -4.03 -10.11
CA THR A 26 18.36 -2.86 -9.30
C THR A 26 17.13 -2.10 -9.77
N ASP A 27 16.57 -2.36 -10.95
CA ASP A 27 15.41 -1.59 -11.42
C ASP A 27 14.15 -1.94 -10.64
N ILE A 28 13.31 -0.94 -10.35
CA ILE A 28 11.88 -1.19 -10.03
C ILE A 28 11.19 -1.48 -11.36
N LEU A 29 10.42 -2.57 -11.43
CA LEU A 29 9.64 -2.90 -12.63
C LEU A 29 8.16 -2.78 -12.32
N ALA A 30 7.40 -2.20 -13.24
CA ALA A 30 5.95 -2.13 -13.15
C ALA A 30 5.31 -2.79 -14.38
N CYS A 31 4.25 -3.56 -14.15
CA CYS A 31 3.40 -4.11 -15.20
C CYS A 31 2.07 -3.36 -15.21
N PHE A 32 1.77 -2.70 -16.32
CA PHE A 32 0.50 -2.00 -16.52
C PHE A 32 -0.36 -2.74 -17.53
N LYS A 33 -1.62 -3.03 -17.19
CA LYS A 33 -2.66 -3.36 -18.17
C LYS A 33 -3.19 -2.07 -18.76
N VAL A 34 -2.93 -1.86 -20.06
CA VAL A 34 -3.20 -0.62 -20.79
C VAL A 34 -4.35 -0.85 -21.77
N THR A 35 -5.37 0.01 -21.71
CA THR A 35 -6.44 0.09 -22.72
C THR A 35 -6.35 1.47 -23.38
N PRO A 36 -5.74 1.59 -24.58
CA PRO A 36 -5.58 2.87 -25.26
C PRO A 36 -6.92 3.41 -25.79
N GLN A 37 -6.97 4.71 -26.11
CA GLN A 37 -7.98 5.26 -27.02
C GLN A 37 -7.78 4.74 -28.45
N ASP A 38 -8.86 4.73 -29.22
CA ASP A 38 -8.83 4.27 -30.62
C ASP A 38 -7.84 5.11 -31.44
N GLY A 39 -6.96 4.44 -32.19
CA GLY A 39 -5.95 5.07 -33.04
C GLY A 39 -4.64 5.47 -32.34
N VAL A 40 -4.51 5.31 -31.02
CA VAL A 40 -3.25 5.55 -30.31
C VAL A 40 -2.35 4.31 -30.40
N PRO A 41 -1.10 4.42 -30.91
CA PRO A 41 -0.17 3.29 -30.99
C PRO A 41 0.19 2.72 -29.61
N ARG A 42 0.40 1.39 -29.53
CA ARG A 42 0.70 0.69 -28.27
C ARG A 42 2.02 1.14 -27.65
N GLU A 43 3.04 1.30 -28.48
CA GLU A 43 4.38 1.74 -28.09
C GLU A 43 4.35 3.17 -27.59
N GLU A 44 3.54 4.03 -28.23
CA GLU A 44 3.41 5.44 -27.83
C GLU A 44 2.78 5.57 -26.45
N ILE A 45 1.68 4.86 -26.20
CA ILE A 45 1.02 4.96 -24.90
C ILE A 45 1.81 4.28 -23.78
N ALA A 46 2.52 3.18 -24.07
CA ALA A 46 3.44 2.56 -23.11
C ALA A 46 4.59 3.51 -22.76
N ALA A 47 5.17 4.17 -23.76
CA ALA A 47 6.20 5.17 -23.58
C ALA A 47 5.69 6.40 -22.83
N ALA A 48 4.45 6.85 -23.08
CA ALA A 48 3.83 7.96 -22.35
C ALA A 48 3.65 7.63 -20.86
N VAL A 49 3.19 6.41 -20.54
CA VAL A 49 3.12 5.93 -19.15
C VAL A 49 4.52 5.96 -18.52
N ALA A 50 5.53 5.42 -19.20
CA ALA A 50 6.91 5.43 -18.69
C ALA A 50 7.47 6.85 -18.50
N ALA A 51 7.19 7.76 -19.43
CA ALA A 51 7.65 9.14 -19.39
C ALA A 51 7.08 9.90 -18.19
N GLU A 52 5.75 9.92 -18.06
CA GLU A 52 5.04 10.75 -17.09
C GLU A 52 4.91 10.10 -15.70
N SER A 53 5.50 8.92 -15.53
CA SER A 53 5.81 8.31 -14.24
C SER A 53 7.30 8.32 -13.88
N SER A 54 8.13 9.00 -14.68
CA SER A 54 9.56 9.19 -14.40
C SER A 54 9.98 10.65 -14.56
N THR A 55 10.35 11.07 -15.76
CA THR A 55 11.03 12.35 -16.01
C THR A 55 10.38 13.21 -17.10
N GLY A 56 9.45 12.66 -17.86
CA GLY A 56 8.91 13.30 -19.06
C GLY A 56 7.76 14.27 -18.80
N THR A 57 7.46 15.06 -19.84
CA THR A 57 6.26 15.90 -19.94
C THR A 57 5.86 16.04 -21.42
N TRP A 58 4.76 16.72 -21.70
CA TRP A 58 4.13 16.81 -23.03
C TRP A 58 4.92 17.56 -24.11
N THR A 59 6.00 18.25 -23.77
CA THR A 59 6.87 18.99 -24.71
C THR A 59 8.32 18.87 -24.28
N THR A 60 9.26 18.99 -25.20
CA THR A 60 10.69 18.99 -24.87
C THR A 60 11.02 20.13 -23.93
N VAL A 61 11.96 19.91 -22.99
CA VAL A 61 12.46 20.95 -22.08
C VAL A 61 13.98 21.00 -22.10
N TRP A 62 14.56 22.20 -22.23
CA TRP A 62 16.01 22.35 -22.34
C TRP A 62 16.76 21.91 -21.08
N THR A 63 16.07 21.88 -19.94
CA THR A 63 16.59 21.43 -18.65
C THR A 63 17.01 19.96 -18.64
N ASP A 64 16.52 19.14 -19.58
CA ASP A 64 16.99 17.77 -19.77
C ASP A 64 18.50 17.71 -20.07
N LEU A 65 19.07 18.80 -20.63
CA LEU A 65 20.50 18.91 -20.88
C LEU A 65 21.35 19.07 -19.61
N LEU A 66 20.73 19.40 -18.47
CA LEU A 66 21.39 19.60 -17.18
C LEU A 66 21.48 18.32 -16.36
N THR A 67 20.87 17.22 -16.81
CA THR A 67 20.86 15.93 -16.12
C THR A 67 21.25 14.79 -17.07
N ASP A 68 21.49 13.61 -16.51
CA ASP A 68 21.64 12.39 -17.30
C ASP A 68 20.26 11.76 -17.55
N LEU A 69 19.52 12.32 -18.51
CA LEU A 69 18.21 11.80 -18.90
C LEU A 69 18.27 10.32 -19.29
N ASP A 70 19.36 9.87 -19.94
CA ASP A 70 19.50 8.48 -20.34
C ASP A 70 19.65 7.55 -19.15
N TYR A 71 20.19 8.02 -18.03
CA TYR A 71 20.16 7.31 -16.76
C TYR A 71 18.77 7.33 -16.14
N TYR A 72 18.19 8.51 -15.90
CA TYR A 72 16.99 8.69 -15.07
C TYR A 72 15.66 8.32 -15.73
N LYS A 73 15.56 8.32 -17.07
CA LYS A 73 14.29 8.02 -17.74
C LYS A 73 13.76 6.62 -17.42
N GLY A 74 12.45 6.51 -17.28
CA GLY A 74 11.74 5.22 -17.32
C GLY A 74 11.87 4.59 -18.71
N ARG A 75 11.77 3.26 -18.80
CA ARG A 75 11.94 2.52 -20.06
C ARG A 75 10.79 1.54 -20.23
N ALA A 76 9.87 1.84 -21.13
CA ALA A 76 8.90 0.85 -21.61
C ALA A 76 9.68 -0.13 -22.49
N TYR A 77 9.92 -1.34 -22.00
CA TYR A 77 10.86 -2.29 -22.63
C TYR A 77 10.19 -3.52 -23.22
N ALA A 78 8.94 -3.79 -22.85
CA ALA A 78 8.19 -4.89 -23.44
C ALA A 78 6.70 -4.57 -23.46
N ILE A 79 6.02 -5.15 -24.45
CA ILE A 79 4.58 -5.16 -24.57
C ILE A 79 4.15 -6.59 -24.87
N GLU A 80 3.13 -7.08 -24.15
CA GLU A 80 2.54 -8.40 -24.36
C GLU A 80 1.03 -8.29 -24.54
N ASP A 81 0.44 -9.21 -25.29
CA ASP A 81 -1.02 -9.27 -25.45
C ASP A 81 -1.67 -9.81 -24.17
N VAL A 82 -2.84 -9.27 -23.83
CA VAL A 82 -3.66 -9.84 -22.75
C VAL A 82 -4.39 -11.05 -23.33
N PRO A 83 -4.23 -12.27 -22.76
CA PRO A 83 -4.89 -13.45 -23.31
C PRO A 83 -6.41 -13.30 -23.33
N GLY A 84 -7.00 -13.40 -24.51
CA GLY A 84 -8.45 -13.36 -24.70
C GLY A 84 -9.09 -11.95 -24.73
N ASP A 85 -8.30 -10.88 -24.74
CA ASP A 85 -8.78 -9.50 -24.81
C ASP A 85 -7.86 -8.67 -25.72
N ASP A 86 -8.31 -8.43 -26.96
CA ASP A 86 -7.57 -7.67 -27.98
C ASP A 86 -7.68 -6.15 -27.80
N THR A 87 -8.50 -5.68 -26.86
CA THR A 87 -8.72 -4.26 -26.61
C THR A 87 -7.66 -3.63 -25.71
N CYS A 88 -6.82 -4.46 -25.09
CA CYS A 88 -5.82 -4.06 -24.12
C CYS A 88 -4.55 -4.92 -24.22
N PHE A 89 -3.52 -4.47 -23.51
CA PHE A 89 -2.22 -5.14 -23.50
C PHE A 89 -1.47 -4.90 -22.20
N TYR A 90 -0.46 -5.71 -21.90
CA TYR A 90 0.49 -5.46 -20.82
C TYR A 90 1.65 -4.62 -21.34
N ALA A 91 1.98 -3.54 -20.63
CA ALA A 91 3.17 -2.73 -20.84
C ALA A 91 4.10 -2.89 -19.64
N PHE A 92 5.35 -3.28 -19.89
CA PHE A 92 6.37 -3.43 -18.87
C PHE A 92 7.30 -2.23 -18.88
N VAL A 93 7.44 -1.59 -17.72
CA VAL A 93 8.26 -0.39 -17.55
C VAL A 93 9.32 -0.64 -16.49
N ALA A 94 10.58 -0.31 -16.80
CA ALA A 94 11.69 -0.35 -15.88
C ALA A 94 12.10 1.06 -15.44
N TYR A 95 12.28 1.23 -14.14
CA TYR A 95 12.64 2.49 -13.50
C TYR A 95 13.97 2.32 -12.74
N PRO A 96 14.96 3.20 -12.98
CA PRO A 96 16.17 3.26 -12.15
C PRO A 96 15.82 3.45 -10.68
N ILE A 97 16.51 2.73 -9.79
CA ILE A 97 16.26 2.80 -8.33
C ILE A 97 16.44 4.21 -7.76
N ASP A 98 17.36 5.00 -8.31
CA ASP A 98 17.67 6.35 -7.85
C ASP A 98 16.55 7.38 -8.08
N LEU A 99 15.45 6.99 -8.75
CA LEU A 99 14.24 7.81 -8.82
C LEU A 99 13.45 7.80 -7.51
N PHE A 100 13.72 6.85 -6.61
CA PHE A 100 12.84 6.55 -5.48
C PHE A 100 13.53 6.84 -4.14
N GLU A 101 12.82 7.55 -3.27
CA GLU A 101 13.23 7.80 -1.89
C GLU A 101 13.24 6.49 -1.09
N GLU A 102 14.33 6.26 -0.35
CA GLU A 102 14.54 5.06 0.45
C GLU A 102 13.43 4.89 1.52
N GLY A 103 12.86 3.69 1.61
CA GLY A 103 11.84 3.36 2.60
C GLY A 103 10.45 3.99 2.36
N SER A 104 10.26 4.74 1.27
CA SER A 104 9.05 5.55 1.04
C SER A 104 8.12 4.92 0.00
N VAL A 105 7.16 4.10 0.47
CA VAL A 105 6.09 3.57 -0.41
C VAL A 105 5.29 4.72 -1.04
N VAL A 106 5.10 5.83 -0.32
CA VAL A 106 4.42 7.03 -0.81
C VAL A 106 5.13 7.61 -2.03
N ASN A 107 6.46 7.73 -2.00
CA ASN A 107 7.22 8.25 -3.13
C ASN A 107 7.11 7.34 -4.37
N VAL A 108 7.26 6.03 -4.20
CA VAL A 108 7.08 5.06 -5.31
C VAL A 108 5.68 5.16 -5.91
N MET A 109 4.64 5.15 -5.09
CA MET A 109 3.26 5.21 -5.58
C MET A 109 2.96 6.56 -6.23
N THR A 110 3.47 7.66 -5.70
CA THR A 110 3.32 8.99 -6.31
C THR A 110 3.92 9.03 -7.72
N SER A 111 5.05 8.36 -7.96
CA SER A 111 5.64 8.24 -9.29
C SER A 111 4.81 7.32 -10.20
N LEU A 112 4.53 6.09 -9.77
CA LEU A 112 3.92 5.07 -10.64
C LEU A 112 2.43 5.28 -10.90
N VAL A 113 1.69 5.85 -9.94
CA VAL A 113 0.23 6.00 -10.01
C VAL A 113 -0.26 7.44 -9.81
N GLY A 114 0.63 8.43 -9.73
CA GLY A 114 0.26 9.82 -9.46
C GLY A 114 -0.61 10.43 -10.55
N ASN A 115 -0.09 10.53 -11.78
CA ASN A 115 -0.75 11.25 -12.88
C ASN A 115 -1.21 10.35 -14.02
N VAL A 116 -0.51 9.25 -14.28
CA VAL A 116 -0.65 8.44 -15.52
C VAL A 116 -2.05 7.85 -15.71
N PHE A 117 -2.82 7.63 -14.64
CA PHE A 117 -4.19 7.12 -14.73
C PHE A 117 -5.19 8.13 -15.32
N GLY A 118 -4.86 9.42 -15.30
CA GLY A 118 -5.70 10.50 -15.83
C GLY A 118 -5.43 10.86 -17.30
N PHE A 119 -4.57 10.12 -17.99
CA PHE A 119 -4.16 10.44 -19.36
C PHE A 119 -5.31 10.32 -20.34
N LYS A 120 -5.59 11.39 -21.09
CA LYS A 120 -6.67 11.41 -22.09
C LYS A 120 -6.50 10.40 -23.21
N ALA A 121 -5.26 9.99 -23.49
CA ALA A 121 -4.93 8.97 -24.48
C ALA A 121 -5.24 7.53 -24.00
N LEU A 122 -5.61 7.36 -22.72
CA LEU A 122 -6.06 6.09 -22.14
C LEU A 122 -7.59 6.04 -22.04
N ARG A 123 -8.17 4.87 -22.29
CA ARG A 123 -9.53 4.53 -21.86
C ARG A 123 -9.52 3.94 -20.45
N ALA A 124 -8.54 3.09 -20.16
CA ALA A 124 -8.31 2.51 -18.85
C ALA A 124 -6.83 2.18 -18.65
N LEU A 125 -6.40 2.25 -17.38
CA LEU A 125 -5.07 1.83 -16.94
C LEU A 125 -5.21 1.07 -15.63
N ARG A 126 -4.44 0.00 -15.46
CA ARG A 126 -4.33 -0.73 -14.20
C ARG A 126 -2.89 -1.11 -13.97
N LEU A 127 -2.35 -0.77 -12.79
CA LEU A 127 -1.09 -1.31 -12.31
C LEU A 127 -1.35 -2.72 -11.77
N GLU A 128 -0.82 -3.74 -12.43
CA GLU A 128 -1.07 -5.15 -12.11
C GLU A 128 -0.04 -5.68 -11.12
N ASP A 129 1.24 -5.32 -11.29
CA ASP A 129 2.31 -5.78 -10.41
C ASP A 129 3.49 -4.80 -10.36
N ILE A 130 4.25 -4.85 -9.27
CA ILE A 130 5.51 -4.13 -9.07
C ILE A 130 6.57 -5.10 -8.57
N ARG A 131 7.66 -5.25 -9.31
CA ARG A 131 8.87 -5.92 -8.83
C ARG A 131 9.76 -4.89 -8.14
N PHE A 132 9.87 -5.01 -6.81
CA PHE A 132 10.85 -4.26 -6.03
C PHE A 132 12.21 -4.98 -6.04
N PRO A 133 13.33 -4.29 -6.30
CA PRO A 133 14.67 -4.85 -6.18
C PRO A 133 15.02 -5.05 -4.70
N ILE A 134 15.85 -6.06 -4.38
CA ILE A 134 16.29 -6.34 -3.01
C ILE A 134 16.92 -5.09 -2.38
N ALA A 135 17.70 -4.33 -3.15
CA ALA A 135 18.33 -3.09 -2.68
C ALA A 135 17.31 -2.08 -2.12
N TYR A 136 16.14 -1.93 -2.76
CA TYR A 136 15.08 -1.07 -2.24
C TYR A 136 14.37 -1.69 -1.04
N VAL A 137 14.06 -2.99 -1.08
CA VAL A 137 13.42 -3.70 0.03
C VAL A 137 14.22 -3.58 1.32
N MET A 138 15.55 -3.62 1.24
CA MET A 138 16.45 -3.47 2.40
C MET A 138 16.42 -2.08 3.04
N THR A 139 15.80 -1.09 2.40
CA THR A 139 15.56 0.24 2.99
C THR A 139 14.28 0.31 3.81
N CYS A 140 13.41 -0.72 3.73
CA CYS A 140 12.13 -0.78 4.43
C CYS A 140 12.25 -1.58 5.73
N ASN A 141 11.46 -1.21 6.74
CA ASN A 141 11.46 -1.91 8.05
C ASN A 141 10.74 -3.26 8.03
N GLY A 142 9.83 -3.50 7.07
CA GLY A 142 8.99 -4.69 7.03
C GLY A 142 8.02 -4.80 8.22
N PRO A 143 7.39 -5.98 8.41
CA PRO A 143 6.48 -6.22 9.53
C PRO A 143 7.20 -6.19 10.88
N PRO A 144 6.69 -5.48 11.90
CA PRO A 144 7.37 -5.33 13.20
C PRO A 144 7.48 -6.63 14.01
N GLN A 145 6.57 -7.58 13.82
CA GLN A 145 6.61 -8.89 14.46
C GLN A 145 6.71 -10.02 13.42
N GLY A 146 5.92 -9.94 12.35
CA GLY A 146 5.81 -11.02 11.39
C GLY A 146 5.16 -12.28 11.97
N ILE A 147 4.95 -13.28 11.12
CA ILE A 147 4.11 -14.45 11.46
C ILE A 147 4.72 -15.30 12.57
N GLN A 148 6.04 -15.51 12.57
CA GLN A 148 6.69 -16.40 13.54
C GLN A 148 6.64 -15.82 14.95
N LEU A 149 7.09 -14.57 15.13
CA LEU A 149 7.07 -13.94 16.44
C LEU A 149 5.64 -13.76 16.97
N GLU A 150 4.67 -13.44 16.12
CA GLU A 150 3.26 -13.36 16.55
C GLU A 150 2.75 -14.70 17.10
N ARG A 151 3.10 -15.83 16.44
CA ARG A 151 2.76 -17.17 16.93
C ARG A 151 3.47 -17.52 18.24
N ASP A 152 4.73 -17.11 18.38
CA ASP A 152 5.52 -17.32 19.60
C ASP A 152 4.94 -16.53 20.77
N ILE A 153 4.61 -15.26 20.54
CA ILE A 153 3.96 -14.38 21.52
C ILE A 153 2.62 -14.97 21.94
N LEU A 154 1.82 -15.54 21.04
CA LEU A 154 0.50 -16.08 21.37
C LEU A 154 0.54 -17.53 21.87
N ASN A 155 1.66 -18.23 21.68
CA ASN A 155 1.84 -19.66 21.91
C ASN A 155 0.80 -20.51 21.13
N LYS A 156 0.61 -20.20 19.82
CA LYS A 156 -0.44 -20.81 18.97
C LYS A 156 0.12 -21.29 17.63
N TYR A 157 0.22 -22.62 17.48
CA TYR A 157 0.84 -23.28 16.32
C TYR A 157 -0.08 -24.34 15.69
N GLY A 158 0.26 -24.76 14.47
CA GLY A 158 -0.40 -25.87 13.78
C GLY A 158 -1.83 -25.60 13.30
N ARG A 159 -2.36 -24.39 13.52
CA ARG A 159 -3.68 -23.97 13.05
C ARG A 159 -3.75 -22.48 12.67
N PRO A 160 -4.73 -22.09 11.85
CA PRO A 160 -5.12 -20.68 11.70
C PRO A 160 -5.56 -20.06 13.04
N MET A 161 -5.36 -18.76 13.18
CA MET A 161 -5.92 -17.99 14.29
C MET A 161 -7.37 -17.62 13.98
N LEU A 162 -8.25 -17.72 14.97
CA LEU A 162 -9.67 -17.40 14.85
C LEU A 162 -9.95 -16.00 15.40
N GLY A 163 -10.56 -15.17 14.58
CA GLY A 163 -10.91 -13.78 14.91
C GLY A 163 -12.38 -13.47 14.63
N CYS A 164 -12.93 -12.45 15.29
CA CYS A 164 -14.29 -11.96 15.04
C CYS A 164 -14.37 -10.43 15.19
N THR A 165 -15.02 -9.77 14.23
CA THR A 165 -15.42 -8.37 14.36
C THR A 165 -16.67 -8.26 15.21
N ILE A 166 -16.64 -7.43 16.25
CA ILE A 166 -17.80 -7.23 17.13
C ILE A 166 -18.96 -6.58 16.35
N LYS A 167 -20.19 -7.06 16.62
CA LYS A 167 -21.43 -6.61 15.97
C LYS A 167 -22.49 -6.20 16.99
N PRO A 168 -23.45 -5.32 16.62
CA PRO A 168 -23.55 -4.59 15.34
C PRO A 168 -22.37 -3.64 15.13
N LYS A 169 -22.12 -3.20 13.88
CA LYS A 169 -20.94 -2.39 13.54
C LYS A 169 -20.79 -1.18 14.46
N LEU A 170 -21.90 -0.47 14.69
CA LEU A 170 -21.97 0.76 15.49
C LEU A 170 -23.14 0.70 16.48
N GLY A 171 -23.09 1.53 17.52
CA GLY A 171 -24.20 1.74 18.46
C GLY A 171 -24.12 0.98 19.78
N LEU A 172 -23.16 0.08 19.95
CA LEU A 172 -22.87 -0.51 21.26
C LEU A 172 -22.23 0.52 22.19
N SER A 173 -22.63 0.51 23.47
CA SER A 173 -21.90 1.20 24.53
C SER A 173 -20.61 0.45 24.87
N ALA A 174 -19.62 1.15 25.45
CA ALA A 174 -18.32 0.57 25.80
C ALA A 174 -18.44 -0.70 26.68
N LYS A 175 -19.32 -0.69 27.68
CA LYS A 175 -19.56 -1.84 28.56
C LYS A 175 -20.12 -3.04 27.79
N ASN A 176 -21.09 -2.81 26.91
CA ASN A 176 -21.66 -3.89 26.09
C ASN A 176 -20.66 -4.40 25.05
N TYR A 177 -19.77 -3.51 24.56
CA TYR A 177 -18.66 -3.88 23.70
C TYR A 177 -17.71 -4.87 24.39
N GLY A 178 -17.25 -4.52 25.59
CA GLY A 178 -16.41 -5.41 26.41
C GLY A 178 -17.10 -6.74 26.69
N ARG A 179 -18.43 -6.74 26.97
CA ARG A 179 -19.18 -7.99 27.15
C ARG A 179 -19.16 -8.87 25.90
N ALA A 180 -19.36 -8.30 24.72
CA ALA A 180 -19.31 -9.05 23.47
C ALA A 180 -17.91 -9.62 23.20
N CYS A 181 -16.86 -8.83 23.46
CA CYS A 181 -15.47 -9.30 23.37
C CYS A 181 -15.22 -10.48 24.31
N TYR A 182 -15.62 -10.36 25.57
CA TYR A 182 -15.46 -11.41 26.57
C TYR A 182 -16.11 -12.73 26.12
N GLU A 183 -17.36 -12.71 25.70
CA GLU A 183 -18.06 -13.94 25.28
C GLU A 183 -17.40 -14.59 24.07
N GLY A 184 -16.93 -13.79 23.10
CA GLY A 184 -16.21 -14.31 21.94
C GLY A 184 -14.89 -14.98 22.31
N LEU A 185 -14.08 -14.33 23.14
CA LEU A 185 -12.76 -14.83 23.56
C LEU A 185 -12.87 -16.06 24.46
N ARG A 186 -13.77 -16.02 25.46
CA ARG A 186 -14.12 -17.16 26.31
C ARG A 186 -14.65 -18.35 25.51
N GLY A 187 -15.40 -18.07 24.43
CA GLY A 187 -15.97 -19.09 23.55
C GLY A 187 -14.95 -19.82 22.67
N GLY A 188 -13.68 -19.41 22.67
CA GLY A 188 -12.59 -20.10 21.98
C GLY A 188 -11.94 -19.30 20.85
N LEU A 189 -12.35 -18.05 20.61
CA LEU A 189 -11.61 -17.19 19.68
C LEU A 189 -10.24 -16.82 20.24
N ASP A 190 -9.28 -16.59 19.34
CA ASP A 190 -7.96 -16.05 19.70
C ASP A 190 -8.04 -14.54 19.82
N PHE A 191 -8.76 -13.93 18.88
CA PHE A 191 -8.92 -12.50 18.76
C PHE A 191 -10.37 -12.08 18.61
N THR A 192 -10.66 -10.86 19.08
CA THR A 192 -11.78 -10.07 18.59
C THR A 192 -11.25 -8.78 17.98
N LYS A 193 -12.09 -7.98 17.33
CA LYS A 193 -11.65 -6.69 16.79
C LYS A 193 -12.73 -5.65 16.78
N ASP A 194 -12.27 -4.41 16.84
CA ASP A 194 -13.07 -3.26 16.48
C ASP A 194 -13.54 -3.39 15.02
N ASP A 195 -14.73 -2.88 14.71
CA ASP A 195 -15.12 -2.69 13.32
C ASP A 195 -14.34 -1.49 12.75
N GLU A 196 -14.05 -1.46 11.44
CA GLU A 196 -13.19 -0.43 10.83
C GLU A 196 -13.74 0.99 11.07
N ASN A 197 -15.06 1.12 11.17
CA ASN A 197 -15.70 2.40 11.42
C ASN A 197 -15.97 2.69 12.92
N VAL A 198 -15.46 1.87 13.86
CA VAL A 198 -15.51 2.14 15.30
C VAL A 198 -14.24 2.90 15.71
N ASN A 199 -14.35 4.21 15.94
CA ASN A 199 -13.23 5.04 16.37
C ASN A 199 -13.53 5.67 17.74
N SER A 200 -14.18 6.86 17.77
CA SER A 200 -14.57 7.54 19.01
C SER A 200 -15.83 8.37 18.84
N GLN A 201 -16.96 7.68 18.72
CA GLN A 201 -18.27 8.28 18.49
C GLN A 201 -18.95 8.75 19.78
N PRO A 202 -20.00 9.60 19.69
CA PRO A 202 -20.76 10.02 20.86
C PRO A 202 -21.33 8.88 21.71
N PHE A 203 -21.72 7.76 21.08
CA PHE A 203 -22.26 6.59 21.79
C PHE A 203 -21.20 5.76 22.52
N MET A 204 -19.92 5.90 22.15
CA MET A 204 -18.81 5.14 22.72
C MET A 204 -17.47 5.84 22.47
N ARG A 205 -16.96 6.53 23.49
CA ARG A 205 -15.63 7.14 23.45
C ARG A 205 -14.54 6.06 23.55
N TRP A 206 -13.46 6.25 22.82
CA TRP A 206 -12.42 5.22 22.63
C TRP A 206 -11.77 4.75 23.94
N ARG A 207 -11.48 5.66 24.89
CA ARG A 207 -10.86 5.29 26.17
C ARG A 207 -11.70 4.28 26.95
N ALA A 208 -12.99 4.59 27.14
CA ALA A 208 -13.91 3.68 27.82
C ALA A 208 -14.02 2.33 27.11
N ARG A 209 -14.00 2.31 25.77
CA ARG A 209 -13.99 1.05 25.01
C ARG A 209 -12.73 0.24 25.32
N PHE A 210 -11.56 0.86 25.26
CA PHE A 210 -10.29 0.18 25.51
C PHE A 210 -10.27 -0.43 26.92
N ASP A 211 -10.70 0.33 27.93
CA ASP A 211 -10.75 -0.15 29.32
C ASP A 211 -11.63 -1.40 29.48
N PHE A 212 -12.89 -1.36 28.99
CA PHE A 212 -13.80 -2.50 29.09
C PHE A 212 -13.37 -3.71 28.25
N VAL A 213 -12.68 -3.48 27.12
CA VAL A 213 -12.13 -4.56 26.29
C VAL A 213 -10.94 -5.23 26.98
N MET A 214 -10.07 -4.46 27.64
CA MET A 214 -8.93 -5.03 28.37
C MET A 214 -9.39 -5.82 29.60
N GLU A 215 -10.42 -5.35 30.31
CA GLU A 215 -11.07 -6.14 31.37
C GLU A 215 -11.59 -7.48 30.82
N ALA A 216 -12.24 -7.46 29.66
CA ALA A 216 -12.75 -8.65 28.99
C ALA A 216 -11.65 -9.63 28.57
N ILE A 217 -10.53 -9.13 28.05
CA ILE A 217 -9.35 -9.93 27.68
C ILE A 217 -8.80 -10.62 28.92
N HIS A 218 -8.41 -9.87 29.95
CA HIS A 218 -7.79 -10.44 31.16
C HIS A 218 -8.69 -11.48 31.82
N LYS A 219 -10.00 -11.25 31.83
CA LYS A 219 -10.96 -12.22 32.35
C LYS A 219 -11.00 -13.50 31.51
N ALA A 220 -11.04 -13.39 30.18
CA ALA A 220 -11.05 -14.55 29.29
C ALA A 220 -9.72 -15.33 29.36
N GLU A 221 -8.58 -14.66 29.47
CA GLU A 221 -7.27 -15.30 29.67
C GLU A 221 -7.23 -16.07 30.99
N ALA A 222 -7.70 -15.46 32.09
CA ALA A 222 -7.74 -16.10 33.39
C ALA A 222 -8.64 -17.36 33.42
N GLU A 223 -9.76 -17.35 32.69
CA GLU A 223 -10.68 -18.49 32.62
C GLU A 223 -10.23 -19.60 31.66
N THR A 224 -9.53 -19.26 30.57
CA THR A 224 -9.16 -20.22 29.52
C THR A 224 -7.72 -20.72 29.62
N GLY A 225 -6.84 -19.97 30.30
CA GLY A 225 -5.40 -20.24 30.33
C GLY A 225 -4.68 -19.96 29.00
N GLU A 226 -5.36 -19.36 28.02
CA GLU A 226 -4.78 -19.00 26.73
C GLU A 226 -4.53 -17.50 26.64
N ARG A 227 -3.51 -17.10 25.86
CA ARG A 227 -3.35 -15.71 25.45
C ARG A 227 -4.45 -15.30 24.47
N LYS A 228 -5.03 -14.14 24.71
CA LYS A 228 -6.13 -13.55 23.93
C LYS A 228 -5.76 -12.13 23.50
N GLY A 229 -6.51 -11.58 22.54
CA GLY A 229 -6.34 -10.18 22.18
C GLY A 229 -7.58 -9.56 21.56
N HIS A 230 -7.51 -8.25 21.40
CA HIS A 230 -8.49 -7.49 20.64
C HIS A 230 -7.76 -6.46 19.79
N TYR A 231 -8.04 -6.40 18.50
CA TYR A 231 -7.49 -5.34 17.65
C TYR A 231 -8.19 -4.01 17.99
N LEU A 232 -7.60 -3.26 18.92
CA LEU A 232 -8.10 -1.93 19.33
C LEU A 232 -7.85 -0.93 18.20
N ASN A 233 -8.92 -0.32 17.68
CA ASN A 233 -8.82 0.61 16.56
C ASN A 233 -8.31 1.99 17.01
N VAL A 234 -7.08 2.31 16.59
CA VAL A 234 -6.42 3.59 16.87
C VAL A 234 -6.66 4.65 15.79
N THR A 235 -7.32 4.31 14.68
CA THR A 235 -7.60 5.22 13.56
C THR A 235 -8.19 6.55 14.02
N SER A 236 -7.63 7.64 13.52
CA SER A 236 -8.00 9.00 13.91
C SER A 236 -7.84 9.99 12.75
N ALA A 237 -8.39 11.19 12.92
CA ALA A 237 -8.27 12.28 11.96
C ALA A 237 -6.85 12.87 11.86
N THR A 238 -6.00 12.66 12.87
CA THR A 238 -4.60 13.13 12.89
C THR A 238 -3.68 12.05 13.44
N SER A 239 -2.44 12.02 12.97
CA SER A 239 -1.41 11.10 13.45
C SER A 239 -1.13 11.28 14.95
N ASP A 240 -1.15 12.51 15.46
CA ASP A 240 -0.97 12.77 16.90
C ASP A 240 -2.06 12.09 17.75
N GLU A 241 -3.32 12.15 17.33
CA GLU A 241 -4.40 11.49 18.06
C GLU A 241 -4.36 9.96 17.87
N MET A 242 -3.90 9.48 16.72
CA MET A 242 -3.64 8.05 16.50
C MET A 242 -2.55 7.54 17.47
N MET A 243 -1.44 8.26 17.59
CA MET A 243 -0.34 7.93 18.51
C MET A 243 -0.79 7.98 19.97
N LYS A 244 -1.61 8.96 20.37
CA LYS A 244 -2.20 9.00 21.73
C LYS A 244 -3.01 7.75 22.06
N ARG A 245 -3.76 7.21 21.09
CA ARG A 245 -4.53 5.97 21.27
C ARG A 245 -3.62 4.74 21.32
N ALA A 246 -2.60 4.70 20.47
CA ALA A 246 -1.63 3.61 20.46
C ALA A 246 -0.83 3.54 21.77
N GLU A 247 -0.34 4.66 22.29
CA GLU A 247 0.35 4.70 23.58
C GLU A 247 -0.57 4.30 24.73
N TYR A 248 -1.84 4.73 24.72
CA TYR A 248 -2.79 4.27 25.74
C TYR A 248 -3.08 2.77 25.67
N ALA A 249 -3.22 2.20 24.46
CA ALA A 249 -3.36 0.75 24.30
C ALA A 249 -2.13 0.00 24.86
N LYS A 250 -0.93 0.54 24.63
CA LYS A 250 0.33 0.00 25.17
C LYS A 250 0.42 0.14 26.69
N GLU A 251 -0.01 1.25 27.27
CA GLU A 251 -0.09 1.44 28.73
C GLU A 251 -1.03 0.42 29.39
N LEU A 252 -2.11 0.04 28.71
CA LEU A 252 -3.02 -1.01 29.16
C LEU A 252 -2.47 -2.43 28.97
N GLY A 253 -1.35 -2.60 28.28
CA GLY A 253 -0.78 -3.91 27.95
C GLY A 253 -1.50 -4.63 26.81
N ALA A 254 -2.20 -3.91 25.94
CA ALA A 254 -2.86 -4.51 24.79
C ALA A 254 -1.84 -5.19 23.86
N PRO A 255 -2.03 -6.47 23.48
CA PRO A 255 -1.04 -7.19 22.67
C PRO A 255 -1.02 -6.75 21.21
N ILE A 256 -2.07 -6.06 20.74
CA ILE A 256 -2.25 -5.69 19.34
C ILE A 256 -3.25 -4.53 19.19
N ILE A 257 -3.03 -3.72 18.15
CA ILE A 257 -3.92 -2.63 17.72
C ILE A 257 -4.25 -2.80 16.24
N MET A 258 -5.28 -2.11 15.75
CA MET A 258 -5.52 -1.95 14.31
C MET A 258 -5.59 -0.48 13.93
N HIS A 259 -5.27 -0.19 12.67
CA HIS A 259 -5.49 1.10 12.04
C HIS A 259 -6.02 0.86 10.63
N ASP A 260 -6.80 1.81 10.13
CA ASP A 260 -7.36 1.77 8.79
C ASP A 260 -6.37 2.45 7.84
N TYR A 261 -5.87 1.69 6.86
CA TYR A 261 -4.75 2.10 6.00
C TYR A 261 -5.01 3.43 5.26
N ILE A 262 -6.28 3.77 4.97
CA ILE A 262 -6.68 5.04 4.35
C ILE A 262 -6.15 6.25 5.15
N THR A 263 -6.07 6.13 6.47
CA THR A 263 -5.60 7.23 7.35
C THR A 263 -4.09 7.22 7.60
N GLY A 264 -3.39 6.16 7.18
CA GLY A 264 -1.94 6.09 7.22
C GLY A 264 -1.27 7.05 6.24
N GLY A 265 -1.99 7.45 5.18
CA GLY A 265 -1.43 8.17 4.04
C GLY A 265 -0.92 7.20 2.98
#